data_AF-A0A5D0PGH3-F1
#
_entry.id   AF-A0A5D0PGH3-F1
#
_cell.length_a   1.000
_cell.length_b   1.000
_cell.length_c   1.000
_cell.angle_alpha   90.00
_cell.angle_beta   90.00
_cell.angle_gamma   90.00
#
_symmetry.space_group_name_H-M   'P 1'
#
loop_
_entity.id
_entity.type
_entity.pdbx_description
1 polymer ?
#
loop_
_entity_poly.entity_id
_entity_poly.type
_entity_poly.pdbx_seq_one_letter_code
_entity_poly.pdbx_strand_id
1 'polypeptide(L)'
;MKAGAPVRAGRKGAGRRGPSRRVVLVIAGVVTALAALIGTGVALAARPGQVATLAGHPVTRDELLFHLRRLAPTVQNELHNRFHLQTPITWAEKTGDRTALQRLTERALDDIHRDKTTLLLAQEQGLIDSPDHDAFLAALDAENARRADAVTKGEVVYGLAEFSPEQYYSHHLTELTTALKQRLAPELAVTDAEVRRAFDADRDAWSANATTYTYAKLVVPIPDDAPAGYARDLQRRVAAADDLKQVAEREPGATLTTATHQGGGTAAAHDRDLTAVLGGLDPGQVSAPVPGTGQITYYELDGETVDAEAAFAAYARRIRQSLIEEKFTQFLQRRVDSTPMRVDAAAVDAINAEDARL
;
A
#
# COMPACT_ATOMS: atom_id res chain seq x y z
N MET A 1 87.39 41.33 -20.55
CA MET A 1 87.88 42.69 -20.28
C MET A 1 86.80 43.49 -19.58
N LYS A 2 87.20 44.23 -18.53
CA LYS A 2 86.48 45.22 -17.71
C LYS A 2 85.43 44.74 -16.70
N ALA A 3 85.86 44.87 -15.44
CA ALA A 3 85.13 44.88 -14.19
C ALA A 3 84.26 46.14 -14.00
N GLY A 4 83.30 46.07 -13.07
CA GLY A 4 82.60 47.22 -12.49
C GLY A 4 81.68 46.79 -11.34
N ALA A 5 82.02 47.23 -10.13
CA ALA A 5 81.50 46.83 -8.83
C ALA A 5 80.04 47.31 -8.51
N PRO A 6 79.42 46.87 -7.39
CA PRO A 6 77.99 46.99 -7.09
C PRO A 6 77.64 48.17 -6.15
N VAL A 7 76.41 48.71 -6.22
CA VAL A 7 75.84 49.57 -5.17
C VAL A 7 74.31 49.39 -5.00
N ARG A 8 73.96 49.16 -3.73
CA ARG A 8 72.70 49.23 -2.95
C ARG A 8 71.45 49.98 -3.47
N ALA A 9 70.32 49.30 -3.20
CA ALA A 9 69.11 49.71 -2.44
C ALA A 9 68.19 50.84 -2.94
N GLY A 10 66.91 50.47 -3.11
CA GLY A 10 65.79 51.31 -2.67
C GLY A 10 64.52 51.29 -3.54
N ARG A 11 63.41 50.81 -2.95
CA ARG A 11 62.01 51.31 -3.11
C ARG A 11 61.35 51.10 -4.51
N LYS A 12 60.11 50.60 -4.68
CA LYS A 12 58.87 50.65 -3.90
C LYS A 12 58.02 49.41 -4.23
N GLY A 13 57.46 48.77 -3.20
CA GLY A 13 56.34 47.85 -3.37
C GLY A 13 55.07 48.63 -3.74
N ALA A 14 54.41 48.22 -4.83
CA ALA A 14 53.04 48.59 -5.11
C ALA A 14 52.13 47.72 -4.24
N GLY A 15 51.77 48.23 -3.06
CA GLY A 15 50.78 47.60 -2.21
C GLY A 15 49.43 47.57 -2.94
N ARG A 16 49.02 46.39 -3.41
CA ARG A 16 47.62 46.09 -3.70
C ARG A 16 46.86 46.22 -2.39
N ARG A 17 46.22 47.38 -2.18
CA ARG A 17 45.26 47.57 -1.10
C ARG A 17 44.08 46.64 -1.37
N GLY A 18 44.06 45.51 -0.67
CA GLY A 18 42.87 44.65 -0.61
C GLY A 18 41.68 45.47 -0.07
N PRO A 19 40.45 45.19 -0.52
CA PRO A 19 39.28 45.91 -0.07
C PRO A 19 39.16 45.81 1.46
N SER A 20 38.87 46.94 2.11
CA SER A 20 38.71 47.01 3.56
C SER A 20 37.62 46.02 4.01
N ARG A 21 37.74 45.47 5.24
CA ARG A 21 36.78 44.50 5.83
C ARG A 21 35.31 44.93 5.68
N ARG A 22 35.02 46.23 5.67
CA ARG A 22 33.67 46.78 5.47
C ARG A 22 33.14 46.56 4.03
N VAL A 23 34.00 46.63 3.03
CA VAL A 23 33.64 46.38 1.61
C VAL A 23 33.41 44.89 1.37
N VAL A 24 34.21 44.02 1.99
CA VAL A 24 34.01 42.56 1.91
C VAL A 24 32.70 42.13 2.59
N LEU A 25 32.35 42.73 3.73
CA LEU A 25 31.08 42.49 4.42
C LEU A 25 29.86 42.97 3.62
N VAL A 26 29.95 44.12 2.94
CA VAL A 26 28.86 44.63 2.09
C VAL A 26 28.67 43.75 0.84
N ILE A 27 29.76 43.30 0.21
CA ILE A 27 29.66 42.40 -0.96
C ILE A 27 29.13 41.02 -0.56
N ALA A 28 29.58 40.46 0.56
CA ALA A 28 29.07 39.19 1.07
C ALA A 28 27.58 39.27 1.43
N GLY A 29 27.13 40.39 2.05
CA GLY A 29 25.73 40.65 2.37
C GLY A 29 24.85 40.86 1.13
N VAL A 30 25.37 41.51 0.09
CA VAL A 30 24.65 41.68 -1.18
C VAL A 30 24.56 40.36 -1.95
N VAL A 31 25.58 39.50 -1.90
CA VAL A 31 25.55 38.16 -2.53
C VAL A 31 24.61 37.21 -1.78
N THR A 32 24.53 37.26 -0.45
CA THR A 32 23.54 36.48 0.31
C THR A 32 22.12 37.02 0.12
N ALA A 33 21.93 38.33 0.02
CA ALA A 33 20.64 38.93 -0.31
C ALA A 33 20.19 38.59 -1.76
N LEU A 34 21.12 38.57 -2.73
CA LEU A 34 20.82 38.12 -4.10
C LEU A 34 20.55 36.62 -4.16
N ALA A 35 21.28 35.78 -3.43
CA ALA A 35 21.02 34.34 -3.36
C ALA A 35 19.69 34.02 -2.68
N ALA A 36 19.31 34.78 -1.64
CA ALA A 36 17.99 34.71 -1.03
C ALA A 36 16.89 35.21 -1.98
N LEU A 37 17.14 36.25 -2.78
CA LEU A 37 16.20 36.73 -3.81
C LEU A 37 16.09 35.79 -5.02
N ILE A 38 17.12 35.03 -5.37
CA ILE A 38 17.06 33.99 -6.40
C ILE A 38 16.38 32.73 -5.86
N GLY A 39 16.62 32.35 -4.59
CA GLY A 39 15.93 31.23 -3.94
C GLY A 39 14.45 31.48 -3.61
N THR A 40 14.07 32.74 -3.39
CA THR A 40 12.68 33.13 -3.09
C THR A 40 11.94 33.66 -4.33
N GLY A 41 12.65 34.27 -5.29
CA GLY A 41 12.08 34.87 -6.49
C GLY A 41 11.81 33.90 -7.64
N VAL A 42 12.44 32.73 -7.66
CA VAL A 42 12.13 31.65 -8.62
C VAL A 42 10.85 30.89 -8.22
N ALA A 43 10.31 31.13 -7.02
CA ALA A 43 9.16 30.40 -6.48
C ALA A 43 7.77 31.02 -6.78
N LEU A 44 7.69 32.17 -7.47
CA LEU A 44 6.41 32.91 -7.63
C LEU A 44 6.01 33.26 -9.08
N ALA A 45 6.74 32.78 -10.09
CA ALA A 45 6.20 32.77 -11.44
C ALA A 45 5.41 31.47 -11.62
N ALA A 46 4.07 31.56 -11.67
CA ALA A 46 3.22 30.47 -12.09
C ALA A 46 3.78 29.89 -13.39
N ARG A 47 4.35 28.68 -13.34
CA ARG A 47 4.84 28.01 -14.54
C ARG A 47 3.61 27.51 -15.28
N PRO A 48 3.41 27.88 -16.56
CA PRO A 48 2.22 27.45 -17.31
C PRO A 48 2.13 25.92 -17.28
N GLY A 49 0.97 25.38 -16.88
CA GLY A 49 0.72 23.95 -16.80
C GLY A 49 1.02 23.28 -15.45
N GLN A 50 1.43 24.03 -14.42
CA GLN A 50 1.61 23.53 -13.05
C GLN A 50 0.35 23.75 -12.20
N VAL A 51 -0.05 22.74 -11.41
CA VAL A 51 -1.22 22.81 -10.51
C VAL A 51 -0.85 22.71 -9.03
N ALA A 52 0.32 22.14 -8.71
CA ALA A 52 0.86 22.14 -7.36
C ALA A 52 2.40 22.02 -7.37
N THR A 53 3.03 22.14 -6.20
CA THR A 53 4.46 21.89 -5.99
C THR A 53 4.67 21.03 -4.76
N LEU A 54 5.51 20.01 -4.85
CA LEU A 54 5.94 19.16 -3.73
C LEU A 54 7.46 19.15 -3.66
N ALA A 55 8.05 19.57 -2.53
CA ALA A 55 9.51 19.62 -2.33
C ALA A 55 10.31 20.35 -3.45
N GLY A 56 9.70 21.31 -4.15
CA GLY A 56 10.32 22.01 -5.28
C GLY A 56 10.10 21.35 -6.65
N HIS A 57 9.49 20.16 -6.68
CA HIS A 57 9.08 19.47 -7.91
C HIS A 57 7.65 19.87 -8.31
N PRO A 58 7.40 20.15 -9.60
CA PRO A 58 6.09 20.55 -10.07
C PRO A 58 5.14 19.35 -10.13
N VAL A 59 3.89 19.53 -9.71
CA VAL A 59 2.78 18.66 -10.11
C VAL A 59 2.13 19.32 -11.31
N THR A 60 2.17 18.65 -12.46
CA THR A 60 1.63 19.22 -13.70
C THR A 60 0.14 18.96 -13.84
N ARG A 61 -0.51 19.71 -14.73
CA ARG A 61 -1.91 19.47 -15.09
C ARG A 61 -2.10 18.06 -15.62
N ASP A 62 -1.20 17.59 -16.48
CA ASP A 62 -1.31 16.25 -17.09
C ASP A 62 -1.17 15.14 -16.04
N GLU A 63 -0.27 15.31 -15.07
CA GLU A 63 -0.16 14.43 -13.90
C GLU A 63 -1.48 14.38 -13.12
N LEU A 64 -2.08 15.53 -12.82
CA LEU A 64 -3.38 15.57 -12.15
C LEU A 64 -4.48 14.90 -12.97
N LEU A 65 -4.59 15.18 -14.27
CA LEU A 65 -5.57 14.54 -15.14
C LEU A 65 -5.39 13.02 -15.22
N PHE A 66 -4.13 12.54 -15.21
CA PHE A 66 -3.83 11.11 -15.15
C PHE A 66 -4.38 10.48 -13.87
N HIS A 67 -4.14 11.08 -12.69
CA HIS A 67 -4.68 10.57 -11.43
C HIS A 67 -6.21 10.68 -11.34
N LEU A 68 -6.82 11.74 -11.87
CA LEU A 68 -8.29 11.86 -11.94
C LEU A 68 -8.90 10.68 -12.71
N ARG A 69 -8.37 10.36 -13.91
CA ARG A 69 -8.83 9.21 -14.70
C ARG A 69 -8.66 7.89 -13.97
N ARG A 70 -7.49 7.69 -13.36
CA ARG A 70 -7.16 6.44 -12.65
C ARG A 70 -8.07 6.22 -11.45
N LEU A 71 -8.41 7.27 -10.71
CA LEU A 71 -9.18 7.18 -9.46
C LEU A 71 -10.70 7.27 -9.67
N ALA A 72 -11.15 7.76 -10.83
CA ALA A 72 -12.57 7.97 -11.10
C ALA A 72 -13.44 6.73 -10.86
N PRO A 73 -13.10 5.51 -11.32
CA PRO A 73 -13.92 4.33 -11.05
C PRO A 73 -14.07 4.01 -9.56
N THR A 74 -12.99 4.15 -8.78
CA THR A 74 -12.99 3.90 -7.33
C THR A 74 -13.84 4.94 -6.61
N VAL A 75 -13.66 6.22 -6.93
CA VAL A 75 -14.43 7.31 -6.32
C VAL A 75 -15.91 7.22 -6.71
N GLN A 76 -16.24 6.87 -7.95
CA GLN A 76 -17.61 6.58 -8.38
C GLN A 76 -18.28 5.51 -7.51
N ASN A 77 -17.60 4.38 -7.31
CA ASN A 77 -18.11 3.30 -6.45
C ASN A 77 -18.28 3.74 -5.00
N GLU A 78 -17.33 4.52 -4.45
CA GLU A 78 -17.47 5.10 -3.09
C GLU A 78 -18.70 5.99 -3.00
N LEU A 79 -18.89 6.91 -3.96
CA LEU A 79 -19.99 7.86 -3.96
C LEU A 79 -21.34 7.16 -4.12
N HIS A 80 -21.42 6.12 -4.94
CA HIS A 80 -22.60 5.29 -5.06
C HIS A 80 -22.93 4.58 -3.73
N ASN A 81 -21.94 3.94 -3.10
CA ASN A 81 -22.17 3.17 -1.88
C ASN A 81 -22.50 4.05 -0.67
N ARG A 82 -21.84 5.21 -0.54
CA ARG A 82 -21.94 6.07 0.65
C ARG A 82 -23.05 7.12 0.55
N PHE A 83 -23.31 7.62 -0.66
CA PHE A 83 -24.25 8.72 -0.88
C PHE A 83 -25.40 8.34 -1.83
N HIS A 84 -25.46 7.08 -2.29
CA HIS A 84 -26.52 6.56 -3.14
C HIS A 84 -26.72 7.34 -4.45
N LEU A 85 -25.63 7.93 -4.97
CA LEU A 85 -25.64 8.60 -6.27
C LEU A 85 -25.94 7.59 -7.38
N GLN A 86 -26.75 8.00 -8.35
CA GLN A 86 -27.07 7.19 -9.52
C GLN A 86 -25.87 7.14 -10.48
N THR A 87 -25.69 6.01 -11.14
CA THR A 87 -24.66 5.81 -12.16
C THR A 87 -25.28 5.93 -13.57
N PRO A 88 -24.65 6.63 -14.53
CA PRO A 88 -23.37 7.34 -14.41
C PRO A 88 -23.49 8.60 -13.54
N ILE A 89 -22.47 8.87 -12.73
CA ILE A 89 -22.50 10.05 -11.85
C ILE A 89 -22.34 11.34 -12.67
N THR A 90 -23.01 12.39 -12.23
CA THR A 90 -22.75 13.73 -12.76
C THR A 90 -21.63 14.37 -11.93
N TRP A 91 -20.45 14.56 -12.50
CA TRP A 91 -19.28 15.07 -11.77
C TRP A 91 -19.47 16.48 -11.17
N ALA A 92 -20.34 17.28 -11.77
CA ALA A 92 -20.72 18.61 -11.27
C ALA A 92 -21.78 18.58 -10.16
N GLU A 93 -22.42 17.43 -9.92
CA GLU A 93 -23.45 17.28 -8.89
C GLU A 93 -22.84 17.43 -7.50
N LYS A 94 -23.52 18.21 -6.65
CA LYS A 94 -23.12 18.42 -5.26
C LYS A 94 -23.67 17.33 -4.37
N THR A 95 -22.80 16.78 -3.53
CA THR A 95 -23.17 15.87 -2.45
C THR A 95 -22.66 16.44 -1.13
N GLY A 96 -23.56 17.11 -0.40
CA GLY A 96 -23.20 18.02 0.68
C GLY A 96 -22.57 19.30 0.13
N ASP A 97 -21.44 19.72 0.70
CA ASP A 97 -20.79 20.99 0.34
C ASP A 97 -19.81 20.90 -0.84
N ARG A 98 -19.55 19.69 -1.35
CA ARG A 98 -18.57 19.43 -2.43
C ARG A 98 -19.22 18.74 -3.62
N THR A 99 -18.77 19.07 -4.82
CA THR A 99 -19.09 18.29 -6.03
C THR A 99 -18.35 16.96 -6.05
N ALA A 100 -18.84 16.00 -6.83
CA ALA A 100 -18.12 14.75 -7.07
C ALA A 100 -16.72 15.00 -7.69
N LEU A 101 -16.59 15.98 -8.60
CA LEU A 101 -15.29 16.37 -9.16
C LEU A 101 -14.33 16.95 -8.11
N GLN A 102 -14.83 17.78 -7.20
CA GLN A 102 -14.00 18.32 -6.11
C GLN A 102 -13.47 17.20 -5.21
N ARG A 103 -14.31 16.22 -4.87
CA ARG A 103 -13.90 15.04 -4.08
C ARG A 103 -12.87 14.19 -4.80
N LEU A 104 -13.08 13.93 -6.10
CA LEU A 104 -12.10 13.21 -6.92
C LEU A 104 -10.78 13.97 -7.01
N THR A 105 -10.83 15.29 -7.16
CA THR A 105 -9.64 16.15 -7.27
C THR A 105 -8.84 16.17 -5.98
N GLU A 106 -9.50 16.33 -4.83
CA GLU A 106 -8.87 16.20 -3.53
C GLU A 106 -8.22 14.82 -3.36
N ARG A 107 -8.93 13.76 -3.74
CA ARG A 107 -8.39 12.39 -3.67
C ARG A 107 -7.19 12.20 -4.59
N ALA A 108 -7.21 12.76 -5.79
CA ALA A 108 -6.11 12.69 -6.74
C ALA A 108 -4.89 13.47 -6.25
N LEU A 109 -5.09 14.64 -5.65
CA LEU A 109 -4.01 15.42 -5.04
C LEU A 109 -3.39 14.68 -3.84
N ASP A 110 -4.19 14.06 -2.98
CA ASP A 110 -3.68 13.23 -1.87
C ASP A 110 -2.86 12.03 -2.38
N ASP A 111 -3.31 11.40 -3.46
CA ASP A 111 -2.64 10.25 -4.08
C ASP A 111 -1.32 10.66 -4.74
N ILE A 112 -1.32 11.78 -5.48
CA ILE A 112 -0.10 12.39 -6.03
C ILE A 112 0.89 12.73 -4.92
N HIS A 113 0.42 13.30 -3.80
CA HIS A 113 1.29 13.64 -2.68
C HIS A 113 2.00 12.39 -2.13
N ARG A 114 1.28 11.29 -1.94
CA ARG A 114 1.84 10.01 -1.46
C ARG A 114 2.78 9.38 -2.48
N ASP A 115 2.35 9.26 -3.73
CA ASP A 115 3.10 8.60 -4.79
C ASP A 115 4.36 9.39 -5.14
N LYS A 116 4.24 10.71 -5.31
CA LYS A 116 5.39 11.57 -5.59
C LYS A 116 6.38 11.63 -4.43
N THR A 117 5.92 11.55 -3.18
CA THR A 117 6.83 11.37 -2.02
C THR A 117 7.62 10.07 -2.12
N THR A 118 6.98 8.99 -2.58
CA THR A 118 7.64 7.69 -2.81
C THR A 118 8.66 7.79 -3.95
N LEU A 119 8.31 8.45 -5.06
CA LEU A 119 9.21 8.69 -6.19
C LEU A 119 10.41 9.57 -5.80
N LEU A 120 10.19 10.63 -5.02
CA LEU A 120 11.27 11.47 -4.49
C LEU A 120 12.24 10.66 -3.64
N LEU A 121 11.72 9.82 -2.74
CA LEU A 121 12.54 8.91 -1.96
C LEU A 121 13.30 7.90 -2.86
N ALA A 122 12.66 7.37 -3.91
CA ALA A 122 13.33 6.50 -4.87
C ALA A 122 14.48 7.23 -5.59
N GLN A 123 14.30 8.49 -5.97
CA GLN A 123 15.36 9.33 -6.54
C GLN A 123 16.50 9.55 -5.54
N GLU A 124 16.19 9.90 -4.29
CA GLU A 124 17.19 10.06 -3.21
C GLU A 124 18.03 8.79 -3.00
N GLN A 125 17.42 7.61 -3.16
CA GLN A 125 18.09 6.31 -3.07
C GLN A 125 18.76 5.86 -4.38
N GLY A 126 18.72 6.69 -5.43
CA GLY A 126 19.33 6.43 -6.73
C GLY A 126 18.67 5.28 -7.51
N LEU A 127 17.37 5.05 -7.29
CA LEU A 127 16.59 4.03 -8.01
C LEU A 127 15.98 4.56 -9.31
N ILE A 128 15.74 5.87 -9.39
CA ILE A 128 15.24 6.57 -10.58
C ILE A 128 15.97 7.90 -10.74
N ASP A 129 16.02 8.41 -11.97
CA ASP A 129 16.66 9.69 -12.27
C ASP A 129 15.77 10.89 -11.95
N SER A 130 14.44 10.76 -12.14
CA SER A 130 13.48 11.84 -11.96
C SER A 130 12.13 11.32 -11.44
N PRO A 131 11.48 12.04 -10.51
CA PRO A 131 10.15 11.72 -9.97
C PRO A 131 9.02 12.38 -10.77
N ASP A 132 9.33 13.05 -11.88
CA ASP A 132 8.35 13.85 -12.64
C ASP A 132 7.56 12.99 -13.64
N HIS A 133 6.33 13.42 -13.93
CA HIS A 133 5.39 12.67 -14.76
C HIS A 133 5.93 12.37 -16.17
N ASP A 134 6.66 13.31 -16.79
CA ASP A 134 7.26 13.10 -18.12
C ASP A 134 8.32 11.99 -18.11
N ALA A 135 9.08 11.86 -17.01
CA ALA A 135 10.05 10.78 -16.86
C ALA A 135 9.36 9.42 -16.71
N PHE A 136 8.22 9.37 -16.02
CA PHE A 136 7.36 8.20 -15.98
C PHE A 136 6.84 7.81 -17.38
N LEU A 137 6.38 8.76 -18.18
CA LEU A 137 5.92 8.49 -19.55
C LEU A 137 7.06 8.00 -20.44
N ALA A 138 8.26 8.59 -20.34
CA ALA A 138 9.42 8.12 -21.07
C ALA A 138 9.84 6.70 -20.65
N ALA A 139 9.74 6.35 -19.36
CA ALA A 139 10.02 5.02 -18.86
C ALA A 139 8.99 3.98 -19.37
N LEU A 140 7.71 4.36 -19.44
CA LEU A 140 6.65 3.55 -20.05
C LEU A 140 6.95 3.25 -21.52
N ASP A 141 7.25 4.28 -22.31
CA ASP A 141 7.53 4.12 -23.74
C ASP A 141 8.75 3.20 -23.96
N ALA A 142 9.81 3.39 -23.16
CA ALA A 142 11.00 2.54 -23.21
C ALA A 142 10.69 1.08 -22.85
N GLU A 143 9.86 0.84 -21.83
CA GLU A 143 9.46 -0.50 -21.41
C GLU A 143 8.61 -1.20 -22.49
N ASN A 144 7.63 -0.50 -23.06
CA ASN A 144 6.78 -1.03 -24.11
C ASN A 144 7.59 -1.30 -25.39
N ALA A 145 8.53 -0.43 -25.76
CA ALA A 145 9.44 -0.67 -26.88
C ALA A 145 10.30 -1.92 -26.66
N ARG A 146 10.88 -2.06 -25.45
CA ARG A 146 11.67 -3.25 -25.08
C ARG A 146 10.83 -4.53 -25.16
N ARG A 147 9.57 -4.49 -24.72
CA ARG A 147 8.66 -5.64 -24.80
C ARG A 147 8.29 -5.98 -26.23
N ALA A 148 7.99 -4.99 -27.07
CA ALA A 148 7.70 -5.18 -28.48
C ALA A 148 8.89 -5.82 -29.23
N ASP A 149 10.12 -5.38 -28.92
CA ASP A 149 11.35 -5.98 -29.46
C ASP A 149 11.52 -7.44 -29.03
N ALA A 150 11.27 -7.76 -27.75
CA ALA A 150 11.35 -9.12 -27.23
C ALA A 150 10.32 -10.06 -27.91
N VAL A 151 9.08 -9.59 -28.07
CA VAL A 151 8.04 -10.31 -28.82
C VAL A 151 8.48 -10.58 -30.26
N THR A 152 9.04 -9.58 -30.94
CA THR A 152 9.53 -9.69 -32.32
C THR A 152 10.66 -10.71 -32.46
N LYS A 153 11.51 -10.83 -31.43
CA LYS A 153 12.63 -11.79 -31.37
C LYS A 153 12.20 -13.19 -30.93
N GLY A 154 10.93 -13.41 -30.59
CA GLY A 154 10.43 -14.69 -30.06
C GLY A 154 10.89 -14.99 -28.64
N GLU A 155 11.29 -13.98 -27.88
CA GLU A 155 11.67 -14.11 -26.47
C GLU A 155 10.41 -14.18 -25.59
N VAL A 156 10.52 -14.83 -24.42
CA VAL A 156 9.41 -14.95 -23.48
C VAL A 156 9.19 -13.62 -22.78
N VAL A 157 8.07 -12.95 -23.08
CA VAL A 157 7.59 -11.79 -22.32
C VAL A 157 6.63 -12.25 -21.23
N TYR A 158 7.02 -12.05 -19.97
CA TYR A 158 6.16 -12.32 -18.84
C TYR A 158 5.12 -11.19 -18.65
N GLY A 159 3.86 -11.58 -18.52
CA GLY A 159 2.74 -10.64 -18.31
C GLY A 159 2.21 -10.04 -19.60
N LEU A 160 1.82 -8.76 -19.55
CA LEU A 160 1.25 -8.05 -20.69
C LEU A 160 2.33 -7.75 -21.75
N ALA A 161 1.94 -7.86 -23.02
CA ALA A 161 2.81 -7.51 -24.14
C ALA A 161 3.09 -5.99 -24.20
N GLU A 162 2.09 -5.19 -23.83
CA GLU A 162 2.16 -3.74 -23.74
C GLU A 162 1.38 -3.30 -22.50
N PHE A 163 1.93 -2.34 -21.76
CA PHE A 163 1.26 -1.73 -20.63
C PHE A 163 0.49 -0.48 -21.05
N SER A 164 -0.71 -0.31 -20.49
CA SER A 164 -1.32 1.03 -20.39
C SER A 164 -0.57 1.87 -19.35
N PRO A 165 -0.71 3.22 -19.38
CA PRO A 165 -0.13 4.09 -18.37
C PRO A 165 -0.50 3.70 -16.94
N GLU A 166 -1.77 3.37 -16.67
CA GLU A 166 -2.24 3.00 -15.33
C GLU A 166 -1.64 1.68 -14.83
N GLN A 167 -1.51 0.70 -15.73
CA GLN A 167 -0.91 -0.60 -15.43
C GLN A 167 0.58 -0.45 -15.12
N TYR A 168 1.31 0.28 -15.96
CA TYR A 168 2.73 0.52 -15.74
C TYR A 168 2.98 1.35 -14.48
N TYR A 169 2.17 2.38 -14.22
CA TYR A 169 2.31 3.21 -13.03
C TYR A 169 2.21 2.38 -11.74
N SER A 170 1.20 1.52 -11.66
CA SER A 170 0.98 0.63 -10.51
C SER A 170 2.12 -0.39 -10.36
N HIS A 171 2.57 -0.97 -11.48
CA HIS A 171 3.70 -1.89 -11.50
C HIS A 171 4.99 -1.21 -11.04
N HIS A 172 5.31 -0.05 -11.61
CA HIS A 172 6.51 0.73 -11.32
C HIS A 172 6.58 1.15 -9.85
N LEU A 173 5.48 1.68 -9.29
CA LEU A 173 5.42 2.01 -7.85
C LEU A 173 5.61 0.79 -6.95
N THR A 174 5.09 -0.38 -7.34
CA THR A 174 5.27 -1.62 -6.58
C THR A 174 6.74 -2.08 -6.59
N GLU A 175 7.40 -2.01 -7.75
CA GLU A 175 8.82 -2.33 -7.90
C GLU A 175 9.69 -1.37 -7.08
N LEU A 176 9.44 -0.06 -7.20
CA LEU A 176 10.16 0.95 -6.43
C LEU A 176 9.95 0.78 -4.92
N THR A 177 8.72 0.53 -4.48
CA THR A 177 8.43 0.26 -3.06
C THR A 177 9.20 -0.96 -2.55
N THR A 178 9.29 -2.00 -3.36
CA THR A 178 10.06 -3.21 -3.02
C THR A 178 11.55 -2.92 -2.93
N ALA A 179 12.10 -2.21 -3.92
CA ALA A 179 13.51 -1.81 -3.93
C ALA A 179 13.85 -0.84 -2.79
N LEU A 180 12.96 0.09 -2.46
CA LEU A 180 13.11 1.00 -1.34
C LEU A 180 13.17 0.27 0.00
N LYS A 181 12.30 -0.72 0.24
CA LYS A 181 12.37 -1.55 1.44
C LYS A 181 13.70 -2.31 1.56
N GLN A 182 14.28 -2.74 0.44
CA GLN A 182 15.61 -3.36 0.43
C GLN A 182 16.72 -2.35 0.73
N ARG A 183 16.67 -1.15 0.13
CA ARG A 183 17.65 -0.07 0.37
C ARG A 183 17.62 0.43 1.81
N LEU A 184 16.42 0.51 2.39
CA LEU A 184 16.17 0.99 3.75
C LEU A 184 16.11 -0.13 4.79
N ALA A 185 16.63 -1.33 4.46
CA ALA A 185 16.61 -2.47 5.39
C ALA A 185 17.22 -2.16 6.77
N PRO A 186 18.31 -1.35 6.91
CA PRO A 186 18.82 -0.94 8.21
C PRO A 186 17.83 -0.08 9.02
N GLU A 187 17.16 0.88 8.37
CA GLU A 187 16.18 1.78 9.00
C GLU A 187 14.88 1.06 9.36
N LEU A 188 14.55 0.01 8.60
CA LEU A 188 13.36 -0.82 8.77
C LEU A 188 13.60 -2.07 9.63
N ALA A 189 14.77 -2.20 10.24
CA ALA A 189 15.14 -3.37 11.01
C ALA A 189 14.11 -3.68 12.11
N VAL A 190 13.71 -4.95 12.19
CA VAL A 190 12.77 -5.46 13.20
C VAL A 190 13.49 -6.47 14.08
N THR A 191 13.51 -6.18 15.37
CA THR A 191 14.15 -7.01 16.39
C THR A 191 13.26 -8.20 16.79
N ASP A 192 13.87 -9.27 17.31
CA ASP A 192 13.13 -10.43 17.78
C ASP A 192 12.18 -10.09 18.94
N ALA A 193 12.55 -9.12 19.78
CA ALA A 193 11.69 -8.61 20.84
C ALA A 193 10.42 -7.93 20.29
N GLU A 194 10.54 -7.19 19.18
CA GLU A 194 9.37 -6.60 18.50
C GLU A 194 8.47 -7.68 17.91
N VAL A 195 9.05 -8.71 17.29
CA VAL A 195 8.29 -9.86 16.75
C VAL A 195 7.56 -10.59 17.88
N ARG A 196 8.22 -10.84 19.02
CA ARG A 196 7.60 -11.49 20.18
C ARG A 196 6.47 -10.65 20.76
N ARG A 197 6.68 -9.34 20.91
CA ARG A 197 5.63 -8.42 21.39
C ARG A 197 4.42 -8.38 20.45
N ALA A 198 4.64 -8.36 19.14
CA ALA A 198 3.55 -8.39 18.16
C ALA A 198 2.79 -9.72 18.17
N PHE A 199 3.48 -10.84 18.36
CA PHE A 199 2.86 -12.14 18.59
C PHE A 199 2.01 -12.15 19.87
N ASP A 200 2.56 -11.67 20.98
CA ASP A 200 1.88 -11.66 22.28
C ASP A 200 0.69 -10.70 22.35
N ALA A 201 0.68 -9.64 21.53
CA ALA A 201 -0.41 -8.66 21.48
C ALA A 201 -1.67 -9.18 20.77
N ASP A 202 -1.55 -10.17 19.89
CA ASP A 202 -2.65 -10.73 19.11
C ASP A 202 -2.41 -12.22 18.83
N ARG A 203 -2.43 -13.03 19.90
CA ARG A 203 -2.08 -14.45 19.82
C ARG A 203 -3.02 -15.22 18.91
N ASP A 204 -4.29 -14.85 18.89
CA ASP A 204 -5.34 -15.54 18.13
C ASP A 204 -5.11 -15.37 16.62
N ALA A 205 -4.61 -14.21 16.18
CA ALA A 205 -4.20 -14.00 14.79
C ALA A 205 -2.98 -14.84 14.35
N TRP A 206 -2.20 -15.36 15.31
CA TRP A 206 -0.94 -16.07 15.08
C TRP A 206 -0.90 -17.49 15.68
N SER A 207 -2.03 -18.07 16.04
CA SER A 207 -2.07 -19.38 16.71
C SER A 207 -2.55 -20.51 15.81
N ALA A 208 -3.35 -20.25 14.78
CA ALA A 208 -4.09 -21.26 14.02
C ALA A 208 -3.25 -22.48 13.58
N ASN A 209 -2.04 -22.28 13.06
CA ASN A 209 -1.17 -23.38 12.61
C ASN A 209 -0.49 -24.17 13.75
N ALA A 210 -0.64 -23.75 15.01
CA ALA A 210 -0.15 -24.45 16.19
C ALA A 210 -1.26 -24.69 17.22
N THR A 211 -2.52 -24.59 16.76
CA THR A 211 -3.70 -24.95 17.55
C THR A 211 -4.06 -26.40 17.30
N THR A 212 -4.24 -27.14 18.39
CA THR A 212 -4.92 -28.43 18.40
C THR A 212 -6.37 -28.20 18.76
N TYR A 213 -7.28 -28.52 17.84
CA TYR A 213 -8.72 -28.46 18.07
C TYR A 213 -9.23 -29.83 18.51
N THR A 214 -10.05 -29.87 19.54
CA THR A 214 -10.84 -31.04 19.93
C THR A 214 -12.30 -30.71 19.62
N TYR A 215 -12.97 -31.58 18.88
CA TYR A 215 -14.30 -31.27 18.37
C TYR A 215 -15.17 -32.51 18.23
N ALA A 216 -16.48 -32.30 18.35
CA ALA A 216 -17.50 -33.25 17.96
C ALA A 216 -17.93 -32.99 16.50
N LYS A 217 -18.11 -34.06 15.75
CA LYS A 217 -18.55 -34.06 14.34
C LYS A 217 -19.84 -34.82 14.23
N LEU A 218 -20.91 -34.13 13.89
CA LEU A 218 -22.21 -34.71 13.56
C LEU A 218 -22.35 -34.78 12.04
N VAL A 219 -22.48 -35.99 11.50
CA VAL A 219 -22.81 -36.23 10.10
C VAL A 219 -24.25 -36.71 10.02
N VAL A 220 -25.10 -35.96 9.33
CA VAL A 220 -26.51 -36.30 9.11
C VAL A 220 -26.72 -36.64 7.64
N PRO A 221 -27.08 -37.88 7.29
CA PRO A 221 -27.41 -38.23 5.91
C PRO A 221 -28.69 -37.50 5.48
N ILE A 222 -28.73 -37.03 4.23
CA ILE A 222 -29.94 -36.46 3.64
C ILE A 222 -30.66 -37.60 2.92
N PRO A 223 -31.90 -37.97 3.33
CA PRO A 223 -32.69 -38.96 2.61
C PRO A 223 -32.91 -38.59 1.14
N ASP A 224 -32.97 -39.59 0.25
CA ASP A 224 -33.20 -39.35 -1.19
C ASP A 224 -34.54 -38.66 -1.47
N ASP A 225 -35.54 -38.87 -0.60
CA ASP A 225 -36.87 -38.27 -0.63
C ASP A 225 -37.02 -37.04 0.27
N ALA A 226 -35.91 -36.45 0.73
CA ALA A 226 -35.93 -35.32 1.64
C ALA A 226 -36.67 -34.10 1.04
N PRO A 227 -37.55 -33.44 1.82
CA PRO A 227 -38.23 -32.24 1.36
C PRO A 227 -37.24 -31.09 1.14
N ALA A 228 -37.57 -30.15 0.24
CA ALA A 228 -36.72 -29.00 -0.09
C ALA A 228 -36.33 -28.11 1.12
N GLY A 229 -37.05 -28.23 2.25
CA GLY A 229 -36.77 -27.53 3.52
C GLY A 229 -35.88 -28.29 4.50
N TYR A 230 -35.50 -29.54 4.21
CA TYR A 230 -34.86 -30.44 5.19
C TYR A 230 -33.61 -29.82 5.85
N ALA A 231 -32.71 -29.23 5.06
CA ALA A 231 -31.49 -28.61 5.57
C ALA A 231 -31.77 -27.43 6.51
N ARG A 232 -32.75 -26.58 6.17
CA ARG A 232 -33.13 -25.44 7.02
C ARG A 232 -33.78 -25.91 8.31
N ASP A 233 -34.60 -26.97 8.23
CA ASP A 233 -35.27 -27.53 9.39
C ASP A 233 -34.27 -28.21 10.34
N LEU A 234 -33.31 -28.94 9.78
CA LEU A 234 -32.19 -29.51 10.54
C LEU A 234 -31.35 -28.42 11.22
N GLN A 235 -31.00 -27.35 10.49
CA GLN A 235 -30.26 -26.22 11.07
C GLN A 235 -31.01 -25.59 12.24
N ARG A 236 -32.34 -25.42 12.15
CA ARG A 236 -33.15 -24.92 13.27
C ARG A 236 -33.13 -25.85 14.48
N ARG A 237 -33.12 -27.18 14.26
CA ARG A 237 -33.05 -28.17 15.36
C ARG A 237 -31.68 -28.18 16.01
N VAL A 238 -30.61 -28.10 15.23
CA VAL A 238 -29.24 -27.97 15.74
C VAL A 238 -29.08 -26.70 16.56
N ALA A 239 -29.56 -25.56 16.07
CA ALA A 239 -29.49 -24.29 16.80
C ALA A 239 -30.35 -24.23 18.07
N ALA A 240 -31.32 -25.14 18.22
CA ALA A 240 -32.19 -25.24 19.39
C ALA A 240 -31.75 -26.34 20.38
N ALA A 241 -30.76 -27.14 20.03
CA ALA A 241 -30.20 -28.18 20.90
C ALA A 241 -29.11 -27.58 21.80
N ASP A 242 -28.94 -28.14 23.00
CA ASP A 242 -27.86 -27.71 23.89
C ASP A 242 -26.48 -28.20 23.41
N ASP A 243 -26.45 -29.36 22.76
CA ASP A 243 -25.23 -29.99 22.20
C ASP A 243 -25.58 -30.88 20.99
N LEU A 244 -24.56 -31.28 20.21
CA LEU A 244 -24.75 -32.16 19.06
C LEU A 244 -25.18 -33.59 19.42
N LYS A 245 -24.99 -34.03 20.67
CA LYS A 245 -25.41 -35.36 21.13
C LYS A 245 -26.93 -35.47 21.17
N GLN A 246 -27.63 -34.44 21.63
CA GLN A 246 -29.09 -34.41 21.60
C GLN A 246 -29.65 -34.49 20.18
N VAL A 247 -28.95 -33.88 19.21
CA VAL A 247 -29.35 -33.95 17.80
C VAL A 247 -29.10 -35.36 17.26
N ALA A 248 -27.94 -35.95 17.54
CA ALA A 248 -27.59 -37.30 17.10
C ALA A 248 -28.58 -38.37 17.59
N GLU A 249 -29.10 -38.23 18.82
CA GLU A 249 -30.09 -39.15 19.39
C GLU A 249 -31.48 -39.03 18.72
N ARG A 250 -31.78 -37.89 18.09
CA ARG A 250 -33.10 -37.57 17.51
C ARG A 250 -33.13 -37.68 15.99
N GLU A 251 -32.00 -37.49 15.31
CA GLU A 251 -31.90 -37.51 13.85
C GLU A 251 -31.59 -38.92 13.32
N PRO A 252 -32.47 -39.51 12.49
CA PRO A 252 -32.25 -40.84 11.92
C PRO A 252 -30.95 -40.93 11.11
N GLY A 253 -30.12 -41.92 11.41
CA GLY A 253 -28.86 -42.17 10.70
C GLY A 253 -27.75 -41.17 11.02
N ALA A 254 -27.98 -40.22 11.93
CA ALA A 254 -26.95 -39.29 12.33
C ALA A 254 -25.80 -40.01 13.06
N THR A 255 -24.58 -39.68 12.69
CA THR A 255 -23.37 -40.24 13.28
C THR A 255 -22.61 -39.12 13.99
N LEU A 256 -22.45 -39.26 15.30
CA LEU A 256 -21.62 -38.38 16.12
C LEU A 256 -20.28 -39.05 16.42
N THR A 257 -19.20 -38.32 16.18
CA THR A 257 -17.83 -38.75 16.48
C THR A 257 -17.06 -37.62 17.12
N THR A 258 -16.08 -37.93 17.96
CA THR A 258 -15.13 -36.95 18.47
C THR A 258 -13.77 -37.16 17.83
N ALA A 259 -13.06 -36.08 17.55
CA ALA A 259 -11.77 -36.12 16.91
C ALA A 259 -10.88 -34.96 17.38
N THR A 260 -9.60 -35.04 17.03
CA THR A 260 -8.65 -33.95 17.18
C THR A 260 -8.11 -33.54 15.83
N HIS A 261 -7.87 -32.25 15.63
CA HIS A 261 -7.32 -31.69 14.41
C HIS A 261 -6.14 -30.76 14.71
N GLN A 262 -5.05 -30.92 13.97
CA GLN A 262 -3.85 -30.09 14.09
C GLN A 262 -3.86 -29.04 12.98
N GLY A 263 -3.93 -27.75 13.33
CA GLY A 263 -4.05 -26.68 12.34
C GLY A 263 -2.84 -26.52 11.41
N GLY A 264 -1.65 -26.98 11.82
CA GLY A 264 -0.36 -26.78 11.10
C GLY A 264 0.01 -27.81 10.04
N GLY A 265 -0.87 -28.77 9.72
CA GLY A 265 -0.56 -29.84 8.77
C GLY A 265 -0.49 -29.35 7.30
N THR A 266 0.42 -29.94 6.51
CA THR A 266 0.53 -29.74 5.05
C THR A 266 -0.60 -30.44 4.26
N ALA A 267 -1.82 -30.39 4.79
CA ALA A 267 -2.83 -31.34 4.42
C ALA A 267 -3.69 -30.92 3.22
N ALA A 268 -4.48 -31.88 2.73
CA ALA A 268 -5.38 -31.75 1.59
C ALA A 268 -6.35 -30.57 1.77
N ALA A 269 -7.02 -30.12 0.70
CA ALA A 269 -7.98 -29.00 0.75
C ALA A 269 -9.02 -29.15 1.87
N HIS A 270 -9.47 -30.39 2.15
CA HIS A 270 -10.40 -30.71 3.23
C HIS A 270 -9.93 -30.25 4.62
N ASP A 271 -8.65 -30.41 4.92
CA ASP A 271 -8.09 -30.08 6.24
C ASP A 271 -7.94 -28.56 6.42
N ARG A 272 -7.73 -27.81 5.32
CA ARG A 272 -7.74 -26.35 5.34
C ARG A 272 -9.14 -25.80 5.60
N ASP A 273 -10.15 -26.38 4.96
CA ASP A 273 -11.54 -26.00 5.18
C ASP A 273 -11.97 -26.32 6.61
N LEU A 274 -11.56 -27.47 7.15
CA LEU A 274 -11.84 -27.83 8.54
C LEU A 274 -11.17 -26.87 9.54
N THR A 275 -9.89 -26.51 9.35
CA THR A 275 -9.22 -25.51 10.20
C THR A 275 -9.94 -24.16 10.15
N ALA A 276 -10.41 -23.74 8.97
CA ALA A 276 -11.15 -22.49 8.83
C ALA A 276 -12.52 -22.51 9.54
N VAL A 277 -13.22 -23.65 9.52
CA VAL A 277 -14.45 -23.82 10.30
C VAL A 277 -14.17 -23.80 11.80
N LEU A 278 -13.25 -24.63 12.29
CA LEU A 278 -12.99 -24.78 13.71
C LEU A 278 -12.37 -23.51 14.33
N GLY A 279 -11.47 -22.84 13.62
CA GLY A 279 -10.86 -21.59 14.10
C GLY A 279 -11.80 -20.39 14.13
N GLY A 280 -13.03 -20.52 13.62
CA GLY A 280 -14.08 -19.51 13.73
C GLY A 280 -15.10 -19.78 14.84
N LEU A 281 -14.90 -20.83 15.65
CA LEU A 281 -15.79 -21.23 16.73
C LEU A 281 -15.18 -20.95 18.08
N ASP A 282 -15.99 -20.49 19.03
CA ASP A 282 -15.66 -20.55 20.45
C ASP A 282 -15.92 -21.96 21.01
N PRO A 283 -15.22 -22.40 22.08
CA PRO A 283 -15.54 -23.65 22.76
C PRO A 283 -17.02 -23.70 23.21
N GLY A 284 -17.70 -24.78 22.86
CA GLY A 284 -19.15 -24.99 23.02
C GLY A 284 -20.01 -24.47 21.86
N GLN A 285 -19.41 -23.84 20.85
CA GLN A 285 -20.14 -23.33 19.69
C GLN A 285 -20.25 -24.38 18.58
N VAL A 286 -21.44 -24.44 17.97
CA VAL A 286 -21.71 -25.28 16.78
C VAL A 286 -21.54 -24.46 15.49
N SER A 287 -20.93 -25.07 14.49
CA SER A 287 -20.69 -24.49 13.18
C SER A 287 -21.98 -24.25 12.38
N ALA A 288 -21.87 -23.40 11.35
CA ALA A 288 -22.81 -23.44 10.24
C ALA A 288 -22.81 -24.84 9.56
N PRO A 289 -23.91 -25.23 8.87
CA PRO A 289 -23.95 -26.49 8.16
C PRO A 289 -22.89 -26.52 7.06
N VAL A 290 -22.12 -27.62 7.02
CA VAL A 290 -21.15 -27.91 5.95
C VAL A 290 -21.76 -28.94 5.01
N PRO A 291 -22.22 -28.54 3.80
CA PRO A 291 -22.84 -29.47 2.86
C PRO A 291 -21.83 -30.48 2.32
N GLY A 292 -22.23 -31.74 2.24
CA GLY A 292 -21.52 -32.80 1.53
C GLY A 292 -22.44 -33.53 0.57
N THR A 293 -21.87 -34.37 -0.29
CA THR A 293 -22.66 -35.20 -1.22
C THR A 293 -23.56 -36.16 -0.44
N GLY A 294 -24.87 -35.88 -0.42
CA GLY A 294 -25.87 -36.71 0.27
C GLY A 294 -25.89 -36.57 1.80
N GLN A 295 -25.20 -35.58 2.39
CA GLN A 295 -25.13 -35.41 3.84
C GLN A 295 -24.90 -33.95 4.24
N ILE A 296 -25.20 -33.60 5.49
CA ILE A 296 -24.85 -32.32 6.10
C ILE A 296 -24.00 -32.62 7.33
N THR A 297 -22.88 -31.89 7.48
CA THR A 297 -22.00 -32.00 8.63
C THR A 297 -22.09 -30.75 9.50
N TYR A 298 -22.11 -30.95 10.83
CA TYR A 298 -21.92 -29.90 11.82
C TYR A 298 -20.72 -30.26 12.69
N TYR A 299 -20.01 -29.22 13.13
CA TYR A 299 -18.89 -29.34 14.06
C TYR A 299 -19.21 -28.56 15.32
N GLU A 300 -18.92 -29.11 16.48
CA GLU A 300 -18.97 -28.42 17.76
C GLU A 300 -17.56 -28.41 18.32
N LEU A 301 -17.03 -27.24 18.65
CA LEU A 301 -15.69 -27.14 19.21
C LEU A 301 -15.76 -27.45 20.70
N ASP A 302 -15.15 -28.56 21.13
CA ASP A 302 -15.10 -28.92 22.56
C ASP A 302 -14.04 -28.11 23.30
N GLY A 303 -12.94 -27.80 22.62
CA GLY A 303 -11.87 -26.99 23.15
C GLY A 303 -10.67 -26.91 22.21
N GLU A 304 -9.78 -25.99 22.51
CA GLU A 304 -8.56 -25.80 21.76
C GLU A 304 -7.35 -25.66 22.68
N THR A 305 -6.18 -26.04 22.18
CA THR A 305 -4.91 -25.87 22.89
C THR A 305 -3.87 -25.35 21.92
N VAL A 306 -3.24 -24.23 22.27
CA VAL A 306 -2.21 -23.58 21.46
C VAL A 306 -0.84 -23.87 22.04
N ASP A 307 0.06 -24.42 21.24
CA ASP A 307 1.48 -24.42 21.55
C ASP A 307 2.05 -23.05 21.16
N ALA A 308 2.16 -22.14 22.13
CA ALA A 308 2.59 -20.76 21.88
C ALA A 308 4.01 -20.64 21.33
N GLU A 309 4.92 -21.55 21.68
CA GLU A 309 6.29 -21.51 21.18
C GLU A 309 6.38 -22.10 19.76
N ALA A 310 5.62 -23.16 19.47
CA ALA A 310 5.47 -23.65 18.10
C ALA A 310 4.76 -22.63 17.19
N ALA A 311 3.74 -21.95 17.70
CA ALA A 311 3.05 -20.86 17.03
C ALA A 311 4.02 -19.72 16.70
N PHE A 312 4.78 -19.24 17.70
CA PHE A 312 5.77 -18.20 17.50
C PHE A 312 6.81 -18.63 16.45
N ALA A 313 7.34 -19.85 16.53
CA ALA A 313 8.30 -20.37 15.55
C ALA A 313 7.73 -20.40 14.12
N ALA A 314 6.45 -20.80 13.97
CA ALA A 314 5.78 -20.85 12.67
C ALA A 314 5.51 -19.46 12.08
N TYR A 315 5.12 -18.49 12.90
CA TYR A 315 4.67 -17.18 12.43
C TYR A 315 5.71 -16.06 12.51
N ALA A 316 6.81 -16.23 13.26
CA ALA A 316 7.81 -15.17 13.48
C ALA A 316 8.32 -14.51 12.19
N ARG A 317 8.52 -15.29 11.11
CA ARG A 317 8.93 -14.73 9.80
C ARG A 317 7.85 -13.84 9.20
N ARG A 318 6.59 -14.26 9.24
CA ARG A 318 5.44 -13.52 8.69
C ARG A 318 5.16 -12.26 9.51
N ILE A 319 5.21 -12.37 10.83
CA ILE A 319 5.08 -11.22 11.75
C ILE A 319 6.19 -10.20 11.47
N ARG A 320 7.45 -10.65 11.34
CA ARG A 320 8.56 -9.76 11.01
C ARG A 320 8.34 -9.03 9.68
N GLN A 321 7.88 -9.73 8.64
CA GLN A 321 7.56 -9.09 7.37
C GLN A 321 6.44 -8.04 7.53
N SER A 322 5.36 -8.38 8.25
CA SER A 322 4.26 -7.44 8.54
C SER A 322 4.76 -6.17 9.23
N LEU A 323 5.64 -6.32 10.22
CA LEU A 323 6.24 -5.19 10.94
C LEU A 323 7.16 -4.35 10.05
N ILE A 324 7.88 -4.96 9.10
CA ILE A 324 8.67 -4.21 8.10
C ILE A 324 7.75 -3.38 7.21
N GLU A 325 6.65 -3.95 6.72
CA GLU A 325 5.66 -3.21 5.91
C GLU A 325 5.04 -2.05 6.70
N GLU A 326 4.71 -2.28 7.97
CA GLU A 326 4.17 -1.24 8.85
C GLU A 326 5.19 -0.12 9.08
N LYS A 327 6.44 -0.45 9.44
CA LYS A 327 7.51 0.54 9.63
C LYS A 327 7.75 1.35 8.36
N PHE A 328 7.74 0.71 7.19
CA PHE A 328 7.90 1.39 5.92
C PHE A 328 6.73 2.34 5.62
N THR A 329 5.49 1.88 5.85
CA THR A 329 4.29 2.70 5.71
C THR A 329 4.34 3.93 6.61
N GLN A 330 4.69 3.74 7.89
CA GLN A 330 4.86 4.85 8.84
C GLN A 330 5.99 5.79 8.43
N PHE A 331 7.09 5.26 7.89
CA PHE A 331 8.20 6.06 7.39
C PHE A 331 7.78 6.96 6.23
N LEU A 332 7.05 6.42 5.25
CA LEU A 332 6.49 7.20 4.15
C LEU A 332 5.47 8.22 4.64
N GLN A 333 4.57 7.84 5.56
CA GLN A 333 3.58 8.76 6.10
C GLN A 333 4.25 9.95 6.81
N ARG A 334 5.27 9.72 7.64
CA ARG A 334 6.04 10.81 8.25
C ARG A 334 6.67 11.75 7.21
N ARG A 335 7.16 11.19 6.09
CA ARG A 335 7.69 12.00 4.99
C ARG A 335 6.60 12.86 4.33
N VAL A 336 5.45 12.27 4.02
CA VAL A 336 4.26 12.97 3.48
C VAL A 336 3.86 14.11 4.41
N ASP A 337 3.75 13.86 5.71
CA ASP A 337 3.34 14.85 6.71
C ASP A 337 4.38 15.98 6.85
N SER A 338 5.67 15.67 6.73
CA SER A 338 6.76 16.65 6.83
C SER A 338 6.99 17.48 5.56
N THR A 339 6.42 17.06 4.43
CA THR A 339 6.64 17.68 3.12
C THR A 339 5.32 18.15 2.54
N PRO A 340 4.80 19.33 2.93
CA PRO A 340 3.50 19.79 2.49
C PRO A 340 3.50 20.10 0.98
N MET A 341 2.45 19.65 0.30
CA MET A 341 2.18 20.06 -1.07
C MET A 341 1.57 21.46 -1.10
N ARG A 342 2.11 22.36 -1.93
CA ARG A 342 1.55 23.69 -2.18
C ARG A 342 0.69 23.64 -3.43
N VAL A 343 -0.62 23.72 -3.25
CA VAL A 343 -1.60 23.67 -4.35
C VAL A 343 -1.90 25.08 -4.87
N ASP A 344 -1.91 25.23 -6.19
CA ASP A 344 -2.45 26.42 -6.86
C ASP A 344 -3.95 26.22 -7.07
N ALA A 345 -4.76 26.78 -6.16
CA ALA A 345 -6.21 26.61 -6.19
C ALA A 345 -6.82 27.11 -7.50
N ALA A 346 -6.32 28.20 -8.09
CA ALA A 346 -6.86 28.74 -9.34
C ALA A 346 -6.57 27.81 -10.53
N ALA A 347 -5.37 27.22 -10.56
CA ALA A 347 -5.02 26.24 -11.59
C ALA A 347 -5.82 24.93 -11.47
N VAL A 348 -6.10 24.49 -10.24
CA VAL A 348 -6.94 23.32 -9.97
C VAL A 348 -8.40 23.58 -10.30
N ASP A 349 -8.96 24.73 -9.89
CA ASP A 349 -10.35 25.12 -10.15
C ASP A 349 -10.64 25.30 -11.65
N ALA A 350 -9.61 25.54 -12.47
CA ALA A 350 -9.73 25.60 -13.92
C ALA A 350 -9.90 24.21 -14.59
N ILE A 351 -9.71 23.11 -13.85
CA ILE A 351 -9.90 21.75 -14.37
C ILE A 351 -11.37 21.38 -14.33
N ASN A 352 -11.87 20.87 -15.45
CA ASN A 352 -13.23 20.35 -15.56
C ASN A 352 -13.25 18.85 -15.89
N ALA A 353 -14.44 18.24 -15.86
CA ALA A 353 -14.60 16.81 -16.11
C ALA A 353 -14.25 16.41 -17.56
N GLU A 354 -14.44 17.31 -18.54
CA GLU A 354 -14.11 17.05 -19.95
C GLU A 354 -12.60 16.93 -20.16
N ASP A 355 -11.81 17.77 -19.47
CA ASP A 355 -10.35 17.72 -19.47
C ASP A 355 -9.82 16.35 -19.04
N ALA A 356 -10.48 15.77 -18.03
CA ALA A 356 -10.15 14.47 -17.49
C ALA A 356 -10.81 13.31 -18.27
N ARG A 357 -11.63 13.60 -19.30
CA ARG A 357 -12.38 12.60 -20.09
C ARG A 357 -13.25 11.68 -19.21
N LEU A 358 -13.93 12.27 -18.22
CA LEU A 358 -14.70 11.58 -17.19
C LEU A 358 -16.20 11.49 -17.48
#